data_AF-A0A7C5EPR7-F1
#
_entry.id   AF-A0A7C5EPR7-F1
#
_cell.length_a   1.000
_cell.length_b   1.000
_cell.length_c   1.000
_cell.angle_alpha   90.00
_cell.angle_beta   90.00
_cell.angle_gamma   90.00
#
_symmetry.space_group_name_H-M   'P 1'
#
loop_
_entity.id
_entity.type
_entity.pdbx_description
1 polymer ?
#
loop_
_entity_poly.entity_id
_entity_poly.type
_entity_poly.pdbx_seq_one_letter_code
_entity_poly.pdbx_strand_id
1 'polypeptide(L)' 'MGCPDAVCAEIRNIPGVARVEFDQETRLFSVNFHPRFVTPEQIFAAVWQAGKKMGKEYLPQAVD' A
#
# COMPACT_ATOMS: atom_id res chain seq x y z
N MET A 1 -15.06 -0.82 -12.65
CA MET A 1 -13.90 0.07 -12.44
C MET A 1 -13.90 0.50 -10.97
N GLY A 2 -12.76 0.60 -10.29
CA GLY A 2 -12.68 1.39 -9.04
C GLY A 2 -12.41 0.67 -7.71
N CYS A 3 -11.47 -0.28 -7.65
CA CYS A 3 -11.00 -0.81 -6.36
C CYS A 3 -9.47 -0.83 -6.16
N PRO A 4 -8.63 -0.91 -7.21
CA PRO A 4 -7.18 -0.78 -7.01
C PRO A 4 -6.74 0.68 -6.78
N ASP A 5 -7.37 1.64 -7.47
CA ASP A 5 -6.91 3.04 -7.48
C ASP A 5 -7.02 3.72 -6.12
N ALA A 6 -8.08 3.43 -5.36
CA ALA A 6 -8.33 4.12 -4.10
C ALA A 6 -7.32 3.70 -3.00
N VAL A 7 -6.90 2.44 -2.99
CA VAL A 7 -5.87 1.95 -2.07
C VAL A 7 -4.50 2.48 -2.49
N CYS A 8 -4.19 2.47 -3.79
CA CYS A 8 -2.98 3.11 -4.31
C CYS A 8 -2.90 4.61 -3.95
N ALA A 9 -4.02 5.33 -4.02
CA ALA A 9 -4.09 6.74 -3.67
C ALA A 9 -3.81 6.97 -2.17
N GLU A 10 -4.41 6.17 -1.28
CA GLU A 10 -4.16 6.26 0.16
C GLU A 10 -2.69 5.95 0.51
N ILE A 11 -2.08 4.94 -0.12
CA ILE A 11 -0.67 4.59 0.14
C ILE A 11 0.27 5.69 -0.38
N ARG A 12 -0.05 6.32 -1.53
CA ARG A 12 0.72 7.46 -2.07
C ARG A 12 0.65 8.70 -1.17
N ASN A 13 -0.39 8.84 -0.36
CA ASN A 13 -0.51 9.94 0.60
C ASN A 13 0.36 9.75 1.85
N ILE A 14 0.98 8.58 2.04
CA ILE A 14 1.86 8.34 3.19
C ILE A 14 3.16 9.13 2.99
N PRO A 15 3.54 10.03 3.92
CA PRO A 15 4.80 10.76 3.85
C PRO A 15 5.98 9.78 3.79
N GLY A 16 6.84 9.92 2.78
CA GLY A 16 7.98 9.03 2.57
C GLY A 16 7.74 7.92 1.54
N VAL A 17 6.50 7.70 1.08
CA VAL A 17 6.24 6.83 -0.07
C VAL A 17 6.57 7.58 -1.36
N ALA A 18 7.46 7.02 -2.17
CA ALA A 18 7.89 7.60 -3.44
C ALA A 18 7.07 7.07 -4.62
N ARG A 19 6.72 5.78 -4.61
CA ARG A 19 5.94 5.15 -5.68
C ARG A 19 5.12 3.98 -5.15
N VAL A 20 3.93 3.82 -5.74
CA VAL A 20 3.06 2.66 -5.54
C VAL A 20 2.56 2.18 -6.88
N GLU A 21 2.67 0.88 -7.08
CA GLU A 21 2.17 0.16 -8.25
C GLU A 21 1.37 -1.05 -7.80
N PHE A 22 0.30 -1.35 -8.53
CA PHE A 22 -0.50 -2.54 -8.31
C PHE A 22 -0.37 -3.44 -9.53
N ASP A 23 0.15 -4.63 -9.30
CA ASP A 23 0.22 -5.67 -10.31
C ASP A 23 -1.12 -6.44 -10.33
N GLN A 24 -1.81 -6.42 -11.47
CA GLN A 24 -3.11 -7.09 -11.60
C GLN A 24 -3.00 -8.60 -11.76
N GLU A 25 -1.87 -9.10 -12.24
CA GLU A 25 -1.60 -10.52 -12.48
C GLU A 25 -1.28 -11.21 -11.15
N THR A 26 -0.35 -10.65 -10.37
CA THR A 26 0.04 -11.19 -9.07
C THR A 26 -0.86 -10.70 -7.92
N ARG A 27 -1.67 -9.66 -8.15
CA ARG A 27 -2.52 -8.98 -7.16
C ARG A 27 -1.72 -8.41 -5.98
N LEU A 28 -0.49 -7.97 -6.24
CA LEU A 28 0.41 -7.40 -5.24
C LEU A 28 0.55 -5.88 -5.39
N PHE A 29 0.79 -5.21 -4.25
CA PHE A 29 1.21 -3.81 -4.23
C PHE A 29 2.72 -3.74 -4.06
N SER A 30 3.40 -3.07 -4.98
CA SER A 30 4.81 -2.73 -4.85
C SER A 30 4.93 -1.29 -4.35
N VAL A 31 5.52 -1.11 -3.17
CA VAL A 31 5.67 0.19 -2.51
C VAL A 31 7.15 0.53 -2.40
N ASN A 32 7.58 1.58 -3.10
CA ASN A 32 8.90 2.17 -2.93
C ASN A 32 8.79 3.32 -1.93
N PHE A 33 9.56 3.27 -0.86
CA PHE A 33 9.53 4.26 0.20
C PHE A 33 10.94 4.61 0.69
N HIS A 34 11.03 5.76 1.36
CA HIS A 34 12.25 6.22 1.98
C HIS A 34 12.24 5.82 3.47
N PRO A 35 13.13 4.91 3.91
CA PRO A 35 13.14 4.39 5.28
C PRO A 35 13.46 5.45 6.35
N ARG A 36 13.95 6.63 5.93
CA ARG A 36 14.15 7.79 6.80
C ARG A 36 12.83 8.42 7.27
N PHE A 37 11.75 8.24 6.53
CA PHE A 37 10.48 8.93 6.76
C PHE A 37 9.33 8.00 7.16
N VAL A 38 9.39 6.73 6.76
CA VAL A 38 8.34 5.74 7.04
C VAL A 38 8.94 4.35 7.19
N THR A 39 8.40 3.56 8.11
CA THR A 39 8.80 2.15 8.30
C THR A 39 7.84 1.20 7.57
N PRO A 40 8.29 -0.04 7.24
CA PRO A 40 7.40 -1.06 6.68
C PRO A 40 6.13 -1.27 7.51
N GLU A 41 6.21 -1.25 8.84
CA GLU A 41 5.05 -1.47 9.71
C GLU A 41 4.01 -0.34 9.59
N GLN A 42 4.47 0.91 9.43
CA GLN A 42 3.58 2.05 9.20
C GLN A 42 2.87 1.94 7.85
N ILE A 43 3.59 1.47 6.82
CA ILE A 43 3.01 1.20 5.50
C ILE A 43 1.96 0.09 5.62
N PHE A 44 2.27 -1.01 6.30
CA PHE A 44 1.35 -2.11 6.51
C PHE A 44 0.08 -1.69 7.24
N ALA A 45 0.22 -0.89 8.31
CA ALA A 45 -0.91 -0.34 9.05
C ALA A 45 -1.78 0.56 8.15
N ALA A 46 -1.17 1.41 7.34
CA ALA A 46 -1.89 2.30 6.43
C ALA A 46 -2.62 1.53 5.31
N VAL A 47 -1.97 0.53 4.71
CA VAL A 47 -2.57 -0.37 3.71
C VAL A 47 -3.77 -1.12 4.31
N TRP A 48 -3.63 -1.64 5.53
CA TRP A 48 -4.71 -2.32 6.25
C TRP A 48 -5.90 -1.39 6.50
N GLN A 49 -5.65 -0.17 6.97
CA GLN A 49 -6.70 0.84 7.18
C GLN A 49 -7.39 1.25 5.88
N ALA A 50 -6.63 1.47 4.81
CA ALA A 50 -7.16 1.78 3.48
C ALA A 50 -8.03 0.64 2.93
N GLY A 51 -7.58 -0.61 3.11
CA GLY A 51 -8.35 -1.80 2.78
C GLY A 51 -9.67 -1.86 3.54
N LYS A 52 -9.62 -1.70 4.87
CA LYS A 52 -10.80 -1.75 5.73
C LYS A 52 -11.85 -0.71 5.34
N LYS A 53 -11.45 0.52 5.00
CA LYS A 53 -12.36 1.57 4.50
C LYS A 53 -13.07 1.16 3.19
N MET A 54 -12.42 0.33 2.39
CA MET A 54 -12.92 -0.16 1.09
C MET A 54 -13.61 -1.52 1.19
N GLY A 55 -13.77 -2.08 2.39
CA GLY A 55 -14.35 -3.41 2.61
C GLY A 55 -13.47 -4.55 2.09
N LYS A 56 -12.15 -4.37 2.03
CA LYS A 56 -11.18 -5.35 1.54
C LYS A 56 -10.07 -5.60 2.56
N GLU A 57 -9.69 -6.86 2.74
CA GLU A 57 -8.54 -7.23 3.56
C GLU A 57 -7.31 -7.39 2.67
N TYR A 58 -6.26 -6.63 2.96
CA TYR A 58 -4.95 -6.76 2.33
C TYR A 58 -3.95 -7.21 3.39
N LEU A 59 -3.31 -8.36 3.15
CA LEU A 59 -2.29 -8.90 4.04
C LEU A 59 -0.90 -8.46 3.56
N PRO A 60 -0.08 -7.85 4.43
CA PRO A 60 1.27 -7.46 4.06
C PRO A 60 2.17 -8.70 3.90
N GLN A 61 3.05 -8.66 2.91
CA GLN A 61 4.12 -9.63 2.74
C GLN A 61 5.44 -8.86 2.57
N ALA A 62 6.41 -9.14 3.43
CA ALA A 62 7.79 -8.72 3.20
C ALA A 62 8.44 -9.72 2.25
N VAL A 63 9.05 -9.22 1.18
CA VAL A 63 9.88 -10.00 0.26
C VAL A 63 11.33 -9.58 0.55
N ASP A 64 12.15 -10.53 1.01
CA ASP A 64 13.61 -10.39 1.18
C ASP A 64 14.33 -10.28 -0.17
#